data_AF-A0A375J4X8-F1
#
_entry.id   AF-A0A375J4X8-F1
#
_cell.length_a   1.000
_cell.length_b   1.000
_cell.length_c   1.000
_cell.angle_alpha   90.00
_cell.angle_beta   90.00
_cell.angle_gamma   90.00
#
_symmetry.space_group_name_H-M   'P 1'
#
loop_
_entity.id
_entity.type
_entity.pdbx_description
1 polymer ?
#
loop_
_entity_poly.entity_id
_entity_poly.type
_entity_poly.pdbx_seq_one_letter_code
_entity_poly.pdbx_strand_id
1 'polypeptide(L)'
;MSILLLANIEAGTTDEEIRAFLVKYGLPEFSGIEYLEGDGSRPTARLTFDSLDSDALDKMKARIHGMYWKGHQLSAQVLRERFS
;
A
#
# COMPACT_ATOMS: atom_id res chain seq x y z
N MET A 1 1.51 -11.21 9.99
CA MET A 1 0.62 -10.08 9.65
C MET A 1 1.42 -8.80 9.66
N SER A 2 1.30 -8.02 8.59
CA SER A 2 1.92 -6.71 8.43
C SER A 2 0.96 -5.78 7.70
N ILE A 3 1.18 -4.47 7.84
CA ILE A 3 0.29 -3.45 7.26
C ILE A 3 1.11 -2.49 6.40
N LEU A 4 0.63 -2.21 5.20
CA LEU A 4 1.14 -1.17 4.31
C LEU A 4 0.13 -0.03 4.19
N LEU A 5 0.57 1.19 4.43
CA LEU A 5 -0.14 2.39 4.01
C LEU A 5 0.33 2.78 2.61
N LEU A 6 -0.59 2.81 1.66
CA LEU A 6 -0.38 3.30 0.31
C LEU A 6 -1.15 4.61 0.14
N ALA A 7 -0.44 5.73 0.12
CA ALA A 7 -1.00 7.06 0.07
C ALA A 7 -0.78 7.74 -1.29
N ASN A 8 -1.55 8.80 -1.53
CA ASN A 8 -1.57 9.57 -2.78
C ASN A 8 -1.98 8.71 -3.99
N ILE A 9 -2.97 7.84 -3.79
CA ILE A 9 -3.59 7.07 -4.87
C ILE A 9 -4.51 8.01 -5.65
N GLU A 10 -4.65 7.80 -6.96
CA GLU A 10 -5.66 8.50 -7.76
C GLU A 10 -7.07 8.16 -7.25
N ALA A 11 -7.91 9.18 -7.05
CA ALA A 11 -9.31 8.98 -6.69
C ALA A 11 -10.04 8.12 -7.74
N GLY A 12 -10.82 7.14 -7.28
CA GLY A 12 -11.52 6.19 -8.15
C GLY A 12 -10.70 4.97 -8.56
N THR A 13 -9.44 4.86 -8.12
CA THR A 13 -8.67 3.61 -8.26
C THR A 13 -9.37 2.48 -7.51
N THR A 14 -9.57 1.34 -8.18
CA THR A 14 -10.26 0.18 -7.60
C THR A 14 -9.31 -0.75 -6.85
N ASP A 15 -9.88 -1.59 -5.99
CA ASP A 15 -9.15 -2.61 -5.24
C ASP A 15 -8.38 -3.58 -6.16
N GLU A 16 -8.98 -3.95 -7.30
CA GLU A 16 -8.37 -4.81 -8.31
C GLU A 16 -7.16 -4.15 -8.98
N GLU A 17 -7.25 -2.84 -9.26
CA GLU A 17 -6.13 -2.10 -9.83
C GLU A 17 -4.96 -1.99 -8.85
N ILE A 18 -5.26 -1.77 -7.57
CA ILE A 18 -4.24 -1.79 -6.50
C ILE A 18 -3.60 -3.18 -6.42
N ARG A 19 -4.41 -4.25 -6.43
CA ARG A 19 -3.91 -5.63 -6.40
C ARG A 19 -3.01 -5.93 -7.60
N ALA A 20 -3.46 -5.60 -8.80
CA ALA A 20 -2.69 -5.80 -10.03
C ALA A 20 -1.38 -5.00 -10.03
N PHE A 21 -1.41 -3.76 -9.54
CA PHE A 21 -0.22 -2.93 -9.38
C PHE A 21 0.79 -3.58 -8.43
N LEU A 22 0.37 -4.03 -7.25
CA LEU A 22 1.25 -4.65 -6.26
C LEU A 22 1.90 -5.94 -6.79
N VAL A 23 1.10 -6.81 -7.41
CA VAL A 23 1.59 -8.06 -8.04
C VAL A 23 2.59 -7.75 -9.16
N LYS A 24 2.31 -6.75 -10.00
CA LYS A 24 3.21 -6.31 -11.07
C LYS A 24 4.59 -5.90 -10.55
N TYR A 25 4.67 -5.29 -9.37
CA TYR A 25 5.93 -4.88 -8.74
C TYR A 25 6.47 -5.91 -7.72
N GLY A 26 5.90 -7.12 -7.71
CA GLY A 26 6.40 -8.26 -6.96
C GLY A 26 6.08 -8.22 -5.46
N LEU A 27 5.04 -7.48 -5.06
CA LEU A 27 4.38 -7.64 -3.77
C LEU A 27 3.29 -8.71 -3.93
N PRO A 28 3.00 -9.51 -2.89
CA PRO A 28 1.90 -10.46 -2.95
C PRO A 28 0.56 -9.73 -2.93
N GLU A 29 -0.50 -10.51 -3.07
CA GLU A 29 -1.86 -10.05 -2.85
C GLU A 29 -2.11 -9.72 -1.37
N PHE A 30 -2.79 -8.61 -1.12
CA PHE A 30 -3.26 -8.26 0.23
C PHE A 30 -4.50 -9.08 0.59
N SER A 31 -4.66 -9.37 1.89
CA SER A 31 -5.82 -10.08 2.44
C SER A 31 -6.93 -9.13 2.91
N GLY A 32 -6.64 -7.85 3.13
CA GLY A 32 -7.66 -6.83 3.40
C GLY A 32 -7.25 -5.44 2.95
N ILE A 33 -8.23 -4.59 2.65
CA ILE A 33 -8.06 -3.19 2.29
C ILE A 33 -9.07 -2.34 3.05
N GLU A 34 -8.60 -1.23 3.59
CA GLU A 34 -9.41 -0.20 4.22
C GLU A 34 -8.98 1.16 3.69
N TYR A 35 -9.92 1.97 3.21
CA TYR A 35 -9.64 3.33 2.77
C TYR A 35 -9.72 4.27 3.98
N LEU A 36 -8.63 4.97 4.25
CA LEU A 36 -8.59 5.96 5.33
C LEU A 36 -9.21 7.28 4.84
N GLU A 37 -10.19 7.78 5.60
CA GLU A 37 -10.86 9.04 5.32
C GLU A 37 -9.84 10.19 5.41
N GLY A 38 -9.64 10.88 4.29
CA GLY A 38 -8.90 12.13 4.19
C GLY A 38 -9.79 13.24 3.63
N ASP A 39 -9.21 14.33 3.15
CA ASP A 39 -9.93 15.42 2.47
C ASP A 39 -10.51 15.02 1.09
N GLY A 40 -10.44 13.74 0.72
CA GLY A 40 -10.90 13.18 -0.55
C GLY A 40 -10.01 13.48 -1.75
N SER A 41 -9.03 14.38 -1.62
CA SER A 41 -8.16 14.78 -2.74
C SER A 41 -7.07 13.75 -3.04
N ARG A 42 -6.64 13.00 -2.01
CA ARG A 42 -5.55 12.02 -2.08
C ARG A 42 -5.85 10.82 -1.16
N PRO A 43 -6.66 9.86 -1.60
CA PRO A 43 -7.01 8.69 -0.79
C PRO A 43 -5.76 7.91 -0.37
N THR A 44 -5.86 7.33 0.82
CA THR A 44 -4.86 6.41 1.38
C THR A 44 -5.52 5.07 1.63
N ALA A 45 -4.93 4.00 1.12
CA ALA A 45 -5.34 2.64 1.39
C ALA A 45 -4.44 2.01 2.47
N ARG A 46 -5.06 1.45 3.50
CA ARG A 46 -4.45 0.55 4.47
C ARG A 46 -4.62 -0.87 3.98
N LEU A 47 -3.51 -1.53 3.67
CA LEU A 47 -3.47 -2.88 3.13
C LEU A 47 -2.92 -3.83 4.17
N THR A 48 -3.65 -4.91 4.43
CA THR A 48 -3.27 -5.96 5.37
C THR A 48 -2.70 -7.16 4.62
N PHE A 49 -1.57 -7.68 5.10
CA PHE A 49 -0.90 -8.86 4.57
C PHE A 49 -0.72 -9.88 5.68
N ASP A 50 -1.47 -10.99 5.64
CA ASP A 50 -1.38 -12.03 6.66
C ASP A 50 -0.14 -12.92 6.48
N SER A 51 0.28 -13.13 5.23
CA SER A 51 1.40 -13.99 4.84
C SER A 51 2.77 -13.34 4.94
N LEU A 52 2.85 -12.03 5.19
CA LEU A 52 4.11 -11.29 5.31
C LEU A 52 4.33 -10.77 6.74
N ASP A 53 5.59 -10.85 7.18
CA ASP A 53 6.09 -10.04 8.28
C ASP A 53 6.49 -8.63 7.80
N SER A 54 6.63 -7.70 8.74
CA SER A 54 6.91 -6.30 8.43
C SER A 54 8.30 -6.07 7.82
N ASP A 55 9.29 -6.92 8.10
CA ASP A 55 10.64 -6.77 7.56
C ASP A 55 10.73 -7.21 6.10
N ALA A 56 10.03 -8.29 5.73
CA ALA A 56 9.87 -8.75 4.36
C ALA A 56 9.10 -7.70 3.53
N LEU A 57 8.00 -7.18 4.08
CA LEU A 57 7.20 -6.15 3.42
C LEU A 57 7.99 -4.84 3.22
N ASP A 58 8.82 -4.44 4.19
CA ASP A 58 9.62 -3.20 4.10
C ASP A 58 10.68 -3.27 2.99
N LYS A 59 11.30 -4.45 2.79
CA LYS A 59 12.21 -4.68 1.64
C LYS A 59 11.49 -4.55 0.30
N MET A 60 10.24 -5.01 0.20
CA MET A 60 9.47 -4.94 -1.04
C MET A 60 8.90 -3.55 -1.29
N LYS A 61 8.55 -2.81 -0.24
CA LYS A 61 8.01 -1.44 -0.28
C LYS A 61 8.85 -0.51 -1.15
N ALA A 62 10.18 -0.63 -1.10
CA ALA A 62 11.10 0.19 -1.88
C ALA A 62 10.86 0.12 -3.40
N ARG A 63 10.20 -0.94 -3.89
CA ARG A 63 9.87 -1.11 -5.31
C ARG A 63 8.73 -0.21 -5.79
N ILE A 64 7.86 0.23 -4.88
CA ILE A 64 6.66 1.02 -5.20
C ILE A 64 6.68 2.41 -4.55
N HIS A 65 7.47 2.58 -3.49
CA HIS A 65 7.60 3.85 -2.80
C HIS A 65 8.21 4.91 -3.73
N GLY A 66 7.56 6.07 -3.86
CA GLY A 66 8.04 7.19 -4.66
C GLY A 66 7.82 7.03 -6.16
N MET A 67 7.20 5.94 -6.62
CA MET A 67 6.86 5.75 -8.04
C MET A 67 5.71 6.66 -8.46
N TYR A 68 5.73 7.09 -9.71
CA TYR A 68 4.58 7.71 -10.35
C TYR A 68 3.64 6.64 -10.91
N TRP A 69 2.39 6.68 -10.47
CA TRP A 69 1.32 5.82 -10.96
C TRP A 69 0.05 6.66 -11.13
N LYS A 70 -0.59 6.54 -12.30
CA LYS A 70 -1.77 7.31 -12.69
C LYS A 70 -1.65 8.84 -12.48
N GLY A 71 -0.46 9.40 -12.68
CA GLY A 71 -0.21 10.84 -12.51
C GLY A 71 0.11 11.28 -11.07
N HIS A 72 0.11 10.36 -10.11
CA HIS A 72 0.42 10.64 -8.70
C HIS A 72 1.71 9.94 -8.25
N GLN A 73 2.52 10.64 -7.46
CA GLN A 73 3.68 10.02 -6.81
C GLN A 73 3.24 9.28 -5.54
N LEU A 74 3.33 7.96 -5.54
CA LEU A 74 2.86 7.12 -4.44
C LEU A 74 3.76 7.23 -3.22
N SER A 75 3.15 7.18 -2.03
CA SER A 75 3.87 7.02 -0.77
C SER A 75 3.47 5.68 -0.14
N ALA A 76 4.43 4.75 -0.08
CA ALA A 76 4.25 3.48 0.60
C ALA A 76 4.95 3.53 1.98
N GLN A 77 4.28 3.10 3.06
CA GLN A 77 4.83 3.06 4.43
C GLN A 77 4.39 1.79 5.16
N VAL A 78 5.34 1.01 5.68
CA VAL A 78 5.02 -0.17 6.50
C VAL A 78 4.78 0.28 7.92
N LEU A 79 3.62 -0.05 8.50
CA LEU A 79 3.37 0.15 9.92
C LEU A 79 4.12 -0.92 10.71
N ARG A 80 5.08 -0.47 11.51
CA ARG A 80 5.75 -1.30 12.51
C ARG A 80 5.09 -1.03 13.85
N GLU A 81 4.40 -2.02 14.39
CA GLU A 81 3.96 -1.95 15.79
C GLU A 81 5.22 -1.93 16.66
N ARG A 82 5.48 -0.76 17.26
CA ARG A 82 6.56 -0.62 18.24
C ARG A 82 6.01 -1.17 19.56
N PHE A 83 6.27 -2.44 19.85
CA PHE A 83 6.06 -2.94 21.20
C PHE A 83 7.03 -2.20 22.13
N SER A 84 6.48 -1.41 23.06
CA SER A 84 7.23 -0.84 24.20
C SER A 84 7.20 -1.81 25.37
#